data_AF-A0A9W8IWU6-F1
#
_entry.id   AF-A0A9W8IWU6-F1
#
_cell.length_a   1.000
_cell.length_b   1.000
_cell.length_c   1.000
_cell.angle_alpha   90.00
_cell.angle_beta   90.00
_cell.angle_gamma   90.00
#
_symmetry.space_group_name_H-M   'P 1'
#
loop_
_entity.id
_entity.type
_entity.pdbx_description
1 polymer ?
#
loop_
_entity_poly.entity_id
_entity_poly.type
_entity_poly.pdbx_seq_one_letter_code
_entity_poly.pdbx_strand_id
1 'polypeptide(L)'
;MRVLITSLVTLAALLQFCVGSPAAPGATSPGRLVITLKDDVSRSSFFAKFTKDSIRRVTSEWDVINGFSGAFDEETVLALRGSQEVLSIEEDGLYHATAIVTQNNAPWGLSRLSAPEKLKQQTTSWTNYSYTYDNSAGSGVDIYVAANIIAVKVLGDAGSGTLSDIVSGLNWVSQQSKASGKPSVALLSLAGGASVALDNAVTSLTNSGVSVVVSAGDQSTTISSISPARVPSVISVGSTTIADTKVASSNYGNVTTHAPGQSIVSAWNTGDVATNTLSGTSTSAAYVAGIVAYFISLDGATSPAAITAKVIDDSLINYISGMRKSFVIHRLA
;
A
#
# COMPACT_ATOMS: atom_id res chain seq x y z
N MET A 1 30.95 -30.16 3.72
CA MET A 1 30.10 -31.33 3.38
C MET A 1 28.78 -30.77 2.84
N ARG A 2 28.75 -30.29 1.59
CA ARG A 2 28.21 -30.95 0.38
C ARG A 2 26.83 -31.58 0.57
N VAL A 3 25.80 -31.00 -0.06
CA VAL A 3 24.99 -31.67 -1.11
C VAL A 3 24.57 -30.64 -2.17
N LEU A 4 25.09 -30.84 -3.38
CA LEU A 4 24.57 -30.37 -4.67
C LEU A 4 23.61 -31.45 -5.18
N ILE A 5 22.49 -31.07 -5.81
CA ILE A 5 21.89 -31.88 -6.88
C ILE A 5 21.57 -30.95 -8.05
N THR A 6 22.38 -31.07 -9.10
CA THR A 6 22.12 -30.63 -10.47
C THR A 6 21.41 -31.76 -11.22
N SER A 7 20.49 -31.42 -12.12
CA SER A 7 20.23 -32.24 -13.32
C SER A 7 19.83 -31.33 -14.47
N LEU A 8 20.74 -31.32 -15.45
CA LEU A 8 20.68 -30.68 -16.75
C LEU A 8 20.22 -31.77 -17.73
N VAL A 9 19.13 -31.57 -18.48
CA VAL A 9 18.85 -32.35 -19.70
C VAL A 9 18.39 -31.37 -20.78
N THR A 10 19.22 -31.20 -21.79
CA THR A 10 18.90 -30.63 -23.09
C THR A 10 18.66 -31.77 -24.09
N LEU A 11 17.50 -31.79 -24.74
CA LEU A 11 17.35 -32.38 -26.08
C LEU A 11 16.17 -31.72 -26.80
N ALA A 12 16.46 -31.13 -27.96
CA ALA A 12 15.49 -30.52 -28.86
C ALA A 12 14.83 -31.57 -29.78
N ALA A 13 13.53 -31.43 -30.03
CA ALA A 13 12.88 -31.88 -31.26
C ALA A 13 11.57 -31.08 -31.48
N LEU A 14 11.37 -30.64 -32.72
CA LEU A 14 10.36 -29.70 -33.19
C LEU A 14 8.94 -30.27 -33.33
N LEU A 15 7.97 -29.32 -33.26
CA LEU A 15 6.69 -29.21 -33.99
C LEU A 15 5.57 -30.24 -33.72
N GLN A 16 4.55 -29.80 -32.98
CA GLN A 16 3.24 -29.49 -33.57
C GLN A 16 2.42 -28.59 -32.61
N PHE A 17 2.10 -27.39 -33.08
CA PHE A 17 1.14 -26.48 -32.44
C PHE A 17 -0.25 -27.12 -32.45
N CYS A 18 -0.79 -27.39 -31.27
CA CYS A 18 -2.24 -27.29 -31.05
C CYS A 18 -2.45 -26.06 -30.16
N VAL A 19 -2.96 -25.00 -30.79
CA VAL A 19 -3.46 -23.80 -30.12
C VAL A 19 -4.65 -24.23 -29.26
N GLY A 20 -4.41 -24.48 -27.99
CA GLY A 20 -5.45 -24.41 -26.98
C GLY A 20 -5.72 -22.93 -26.71
N SER A 21 -6.89 -22.45 -27.09
CA SER A 21 -7.33 -21.08 -26.82
C SER A 21 -7.04 -20.68 -25.37
N PRO A 22 -6.44 -19.51 -25.09
CA PRO A 22 -6.45 -18.97 -23.75
C PRO A 22 -7.91 -18.83 -23.30
N ALA A 23 -8.18 -19.27 -22.06
CA ALA A 23 -9.49 -19.17 -21.44
C ALA A 23 -10.02 -17.74 -21.56
N ALA A 24 -11.28 -17.60 -21.97
CA ALA A 24 -11.94 -16.30 -22.11
C ALA A 24 -11.91 -15.52 -20.77
N PRO A 25 -11.58 -14.21 -20.78
CA PRO A 25 -11.63 -13.38 -19.58
C PRO A 25 -13.04 -13.34 -18.97
N GLY A 26 -13.09 -13.38 -17.62
CA GLY A 26 -14.28 -13.01 -16.85
C GLY A 26 -14.63 -11.52 -17.06
N ALA A 27 -15.85 -11.15 -16.64
CA ALA A 27 -16.55 -9.88 -16.90
C ALA A 27 -15.63 -8.67 -17.20
N THR A 28 -15.81 -8.09 -18.38
CA THR A 28 -15.06 -6.96 -18.92
C THR A 28 -15.50 -5.64 -18.28
N SER A 29 -14.59 -4.66 -18.17
CA SER A 29 -14.93 -3.28 -17.80
C SER A 29 -15.47 -2.57 -19.05
N PRO A 30 -16.78 -2.26 -19.15
CA PRO A 30 -17.35 -1.78 -20.41
C PRO A 30 -16.73 -0.42 -20.81
N GLY A 31 -15.96 -0.40 -21.89
CA GLY A 31 -15.47 0.82 -22.55
C GLY A 31 -14.02 1.23 -22.27
N ARG A 32 -13.21 0.46 -21.52
CA ARG A 32 -11.76 0.72 -21.38
C ARG A 32 -10.94 -0.24 -22.24
N LEU A 33 -9.99 0.30 -22.99
CA LEU A 33 -9.15 -0.44 -23.92
C LEU A 33 -7.67 -0.22 -23.61
N VAL A 34 -6.89 -1.27 -23.86
CA VAL A 34 -5.43 -1.26 -23.96
C VAL A 34 -5.07 -1.34 -25.43
N ILE A 35 -4.28 -0.37 -25.91
CA ILE A 35 -3.83 -0.30 -27.30
C ILE A 35 -2.32 -0.46 -27.30
N THR A 36 -1.84 -1.41 -28.09
CA THR A 36 -0.41 -1.57 -28.38
C THR A 36 -0.15 -1.18 -29.83
N LEU A 37 0.84 -0.33 -30.04
CA LEU A 37 1.35 0.08 -31.34
C LEU A 37 2.50 -0.83 -31.76
N LYS A 38 2.78 -0.89 -33.06
CA LYS A 38 3.99 -1.55 -33.57
C LYS A 38 5.24 -0.84 -33.06
N ASP A 39 6.32 -1.60 -32.84
CA ASP A 39 7.55 -1.08 -32.20
C ASP A 39 8.21 0.08 -32.95
N ASP A 40 8.00 0.17 -34.27
CA ASP A 40 8.54 1.22 -35.15
C ASP A 40 7.67 2.49 -35.20
N VAL A 41 6.53 2.52 -34.51
CA VAL A 41 5.60 3.65 -34.51
C VAL A 41 5.89 4.61 -33.37
N SER A 42 6.11 5.88 -33.71
CA SER A 42 6.21 6.96 -32.72
C SER A 42 4.84 7.30 -32.12
N ARG A 43 4.67 7.13 -30.79
CA ARG A 43 3.45 7.51 -30.06
C ARG A 43 3.02 8.95 -30.30
N SER A 44 3.97 9.90 -30.31
CA SER A 44 3.66 11.32 -30.53
C SER A 44 3.14 11.60 -31.94
N SER A 45 3.71 10.93 -32.94
CA SER A 45 3.27 11.01 -34.34
C SER A 45 1.93 10.30 -34.57
N PHE A 46 1.69 9.22 -33.81
CA PHE A 46 0.42 8.51 -33.81
C PHE A 46 -0.70 9.36 -33.20
N PHE A 47 -0.48 9.95 -32.02
CA PHE A 47 -1.47 10.82 -31.38
C PHE A 47 -1.78 12.07 -32.19
N ALA A 48 -0.82 12.62 -32.93
CA ALA A 48 -1.07 13.76 -33.82
C ALA A 48 -2.14 13.50 -34.90
N LYS A 49 -2.49 12.23 -35.17
CA LYS A 49 -3.53 11.82 -36.13
C LYS A 49 -4.95 11.85 -35.53
N PHE A 50 -5.07 11.97 -34.21
CA PHE A 50 -6.35 11.98 -33.50
C PHE A 50 -6.72 13.39 -33.05
N THR A 51 -8.01 13.64 -32.88
CA THR A 51 -8.46 14.93 -32.34
C THR A 51 -8.00 15.08 -30.89
N LYS A 52 -7.84 16.32 -30.42
CA LYS A 52 -7.48 16.59 -29.01
C LYS A 52 -8.47 15.98 -28.02
N ASP A 53 -9.75 15.84 -28.40
CA ASP A 53 -10.79 15.26 -27.54
C ASP A 53 -10.72 13.73 -27.48
N SER A 54 -10.22 13.07 -28.53
CA SER A 54 -9.90 11.63 -28.51
C SER A 54 -8.66 11.32 -27.67
N ILE A 55 -7.64 12.20 -27.70
CA ILE A 55 -6.39 12.03 -26.93
C ILE A 55 -6.59 12.31 -25.43
N ARG A 56 -7.49 13.24 -25.06
CA ARG A 56 -7.83 13.53 -23.65
C ARG A 56 -8.41 12.32 -22.89
N ARG A 57 -8.83 11.28 -23.61
CA ARG A 57 -9.38 10.04 -23.06
C ARG A 57 -8.32 8.97 -22.79
N VAL A 58 -7.08 9.21 -23.20
CA VAL A 58 -5.93 8.40 -22.79
C VAL A 58 -5.70 8.61 -21.30
N THR A 59 -5.75 7.53 -20.54
CA THR A 59 -5.59 7.53 -19.08
C THR A 59 -4.17 7.17 -18.65
N SER A 60 -3.45 6.40 -19.46
CA SER A 60 -2.07 6.01 -19.15
C SER A 60 -1.28 5.71 -20.43
N GLU A 61 0.01 5.98 -20.37
CA GLU A 61 1.00 5.61 -21.38
C GLU A 61 2.14 4.89 -20.69
N TRP A 62 2.79 3.98 -21.42
CA TRP A 62 3.84 3.15 -20.85
C TRP A 62 5.08 3.14 -21.73
N ASP A 63 6.24 2.95 -21.08
CA ASP A 63 7.53 2.77 -21.75
C ASP A 63 7.95 1.29 -21.83
N VAL A 64 7.32 0.42 -21.04
CA VAL A 64 7.59 -1.04 -21.03
C VAL A 64 7.00 -1.75 -22.26
N ILE A 65 5.97 -1.17 -22.86
CA ILE A 65 5.37 -1.56 -24.13
C ILE A 65 5.11 -0.30 -24.93
N ASN A 66 5.14 -0.36 -26.26
CA ASN A 66 4.74 0.78 -27.09
C ASN A 66 3.21 0.93 -27.10
N GLY A 67 2.63 1.37 -25.98
CA GLY A 67 1.18 1.30 -25.79
C GLY A 67 0.60 2.34 -24.83
N PHE A 68 -0.72 2.41 -24.84
CA PHE A 68 -1.51 3.33 -24.02
C PHE A 68 -2.88 2.72 -23.68
N SER A 69 -3.53 3.24 -22.64
CA SER A 69 -4.92 2.89 -22.29
C SER A 69 -5.82 4.10 -22.24
N GLY A 70 -7.11 3.87 -22.42
CA GLY A 70 -8.12 4.92 -22.31
C GLY A 70 -9.55 4.42 -22.47
N ALA A 71 -10.50 5.33 -22.31
CA ALA A 71 -11.92 5.06 -22.54
C ALA A 71 -12.36 5.79 -23.83
N PHE A 72 -12.45 5.06 -24.93
CA PHE A 72 -12.65 5.63 -26.27
C PHE A 72 -14.11 5.51 -26.72
N ASP A 73 -14.59 6.51 -27.45
CA ASP A 73 -15.90 6.42 -28.13
C ASP A 73 -15.82 5.46 -29.33
N GLU A 74 -16.99 5.03 -29.79
CA GLU A 74 -17.12 4.03 -30.85
C GLU A 74 -16.40 4.46 -32.15
N GLU A 75 -16.45 5.75 -32.49
CA GLU A 75 -15.76 6.32 -33.65
C GLU A 75 -14.23 6.21 -33.52
N THR A 76 -13.68 6.56 -32.35
CA THR A 76 -12.25 6.42 -32.07
C THR A 76 -11.82 4.96 -32.08
N VAL A 77 -12.64 4.05 -31.54
CA VAL A 77 -12.36 2.60 -31.56
C VAL A 77 -12.31 2.07 -33.00
N LEU A 78 -13.22 2.51 -33.87
CA LEU A 78 -13.20 2.13 -35.28
C LEU A 78 -11.94 2.66 -36.00
N ALA A 79 -11.54 3.90 -35.71
CA ALA A 79 -10.31 4.47 -36.26
C ALA A 79 -9.04 3.72 -35.78
N LEU A 80 -9.00 3.32 -34.51
CA LEU A 80 -7.91 2.52 -33.96
C LEU A 80 -7.85 1.13 -34.62
N ARG A 81 -9.00 0.46 -34.77
CA ARG A 81 -9.10 -0.86 -35.43
C ARG A 81 -8.72 -0.81 -36.91
N GLY A 82 -8.96 0.32 -37.58
CA GLY A 82 -8.59 0.52 -38.98
C GLY A 82 -7.13 0.92 -39.22
N SER A 83 -6.36 1.19 -38.16
CA SER A 83 -4.98 1.65 -38.28
C SER A 83 -3.99 0.52 -38.49
N GLN A 84 -3.16 0.63 -39.53
CA GLN A 84 -2.03 -0.28 -39.78
C GLN A 84 -0.90 -0.14 -38.74
N GLU A 85 -0.93 0.90 -37.90
CA GLU A 85 0.09 1.18 -36.87
C GLU A 85 -0.25 0.53 -35.53
N VAL A 86 -1.50 0.10 -35.34
CA VAL A 86 -1.96 -0.60 -34.14
C VAL A 86 -1.64 -2.08 -34.29
N LEU A 87 -0.92 -2.62 -33.31
CA LEU A 87 -0.55 -4.03 -33.21
C LEU A 87 -1.69 -4.86 -32.60
N SER A 88 -2.28 -4.38 -31.51
CA SER A 88 -3.40 -5.01 -30.84
C SER A 88 -4.29 -4.01 -30.11
N ILE A 89 -5.56 -4.38 -29.94
CA ILE A 89 -6.54 -3.69 -29.12
C ILE A 89 -7.20 -4.73 -28.24
N GLU A 90 -7.09 -4.56 -26.93
CA GLU A 90 -7.61 -5.48 -25.93
C GLU A 90 -8.56 -4.72 -25.00
N GLU A 91 -9.68 -5.35 -24.61
CA GLU A 91 -10.49 -4.81 -23.52
C GLU A 91 -9.71 -4.93 -22.22
N ASP A 92 -9.78 -3.89 -21.40
CA ASP A 92 -9.16 -3.85 -20.06
C ASP A 92 -9.80 -4.95 -19.20
N GLY A 93 -9.15 -6.11 -19.17
CA GLY A 93 -9.63 -7.33 -18.53
C GLY A 93 -9.33 -7.32 -17.03
N LEU A 94 -10.31 -7.72 -16.23
CA LEU A 94 -10.10 -7.94 -14.80
C LEU A 94 -9.30 -9.23 -14.60
N TYR A 95 -8.04 -9.10 -14.20
CA TYR A 95 -7.24 -10.23 -13.73
C TYR A 95 -7.53 -10.48 -12.24
N HIS A 96 -7.99 -11.68 -11.90
CA HIS A 96 -8.23 -12.10 -10.52
C HIS A 96 -7.04 -12.91 -9.99
N ALA A 97 -6.61 -12.63 -8.76
CA ALA A 97 -5.66 -13.49 -8.04
C ALA A 97 -6.30 -14.86 -7.78
N THR A 98 -5.58 -15.94 -8.06
CA THR A 98 -6.10 -17.32 -8.14
C THR A 98 -6.42 -17.99 -6.80
N ALA A 99 -6.32 -17.30 -5.67
CA ALA A 99 -6.74 -17.85 -4.39
C ALA A 99 -7.10 -16.76 -3.36
N ILE A 100 -8.11 -15.94 -3.64
CA ILE A 100 -8.65 -15.01 -2.64
C ILE A 100 -9.55 -15.77 -1.66
N VAL A 101 -9.24 -15.73 -0.36
CA VAL A 101 -10.05 -16.25 0.73
C VAL A 101 -10.77 -15.11 1.42
N THR A 102 -12.04 -15.33 1.75
CA THR A 102 -12.82 -14.41 2.57
C THR A 102 -12.97 -14.98 3.98
N GLN A 103 -12.33 -14.33 4.96
CA GLN A 103 -12.64 -14.53 6.36
C GLN A 103 -13.96 -13.84 6.67
N ASN A 104 -14.95 -14.65 7.05
CA ASN A 104 -16.14 -14.17 7.74
C ASN A 104 -15.81 -14.15 9.24
N ASN A 105 -16.25 -13.13 9.96
CA ASN A 105 -15.85 -12.81 11.35
C ASN A 105 -14.62 -11.91 11.53
N ALA A 106 -14.40 -10.94 10.64
CA ALA A 106 -13.37 -9.92 10.83
C ALA A 106 -13.91 -8.67 11.59
N PRO A 107 -13.10 -8.02 12.44
CA PRO A 107 -13.43 -6.69 12.94
C PRO A 107 -13.39 -5.67 11.80
N TRP A 108 -14.14 -4.58 11.96
CA TRP A 108 -14.38 -3.59 10.90
C TRP A 108 -13.09 -3.03 10.28
N GLY A 109 -12.03 -2.85 11.08
CA GLY A 109 -10.76 -2.29 10.63
C GLY A 109 -10.11 -3.12 9.52
N LEU A 110 -10.21 -4.45 9.59
CA LEU A 110 -9.63 -5.33 8.58
C LEU A 110 -10.47 -5.33 7.32
N SER A 111 -11.79 -5.42 7.49
CA SER A 111 -12.73 -5.31 6.38
C SER A 111 -12.51 -4.03 5.60
N ARG A 112 -12.30 -2.90 6.30
CA ARG A 112 -12.04 -1.60 5.70
C ARG A 112 -10.77 -1.57 4.83
N LEU A 113 -9.72 -2.30 5.21
CA LEU A 113 -8.48 -2.39 4.43
C LEU A 113 -8.65 -3.21 3.15
N SER A 114 -9.54 -4.20 3.16
CA SER A 114 -9.79 -5.10 2.02
C SER A 114 -10.97 -4.70 1.12
N ALA A 115 -11.75 -3.68 1.49
CA ALA A 115 -13.00 -3.33 0.83
C ALA A 115 -12.93 -1.95 0.14
N PRO A 116 -13.08 -1.86 -1.20
CA PRO A 116 -13.02 -0.58 -1.94
C PRO A 116 -14.21 0.34 -1.63
N GLU A 117 -15.38 -0.24 -1.36
CA GLU A 117 -16.60 0.51 -1.03
C GLU A 117 -16.70 0.80 0.47
N LYS A 118 -17.48 1.82 0.81
CA LYS A 118 -17.82 2.09 2.22
C LYS A 118 -18.46 0.87 2.87
N LEU A 119 -18.11 0.61 4.13
CA LEU A 119 -18.75 -0.43 4.90
C LEU A 119 -20.25 -0.11 5.05
N LYS A 120 -21.11 -1.01 4.57
CA LYS A 120 -22.57 -0.84 4.67
C LYS A 120 -23.06 -0.84 6.12
N GLN A 121 -22.39 -1.62 6.97
CA GLN A 121 -22.62 -1.62 8.40
C GLN A 121 -21.58 -0.74 9.10
N GLN A 122 -22.04 0.02 10.09
CA GLN A 122 -21.27 1.08 10.75
C GLN A 122 -21.10 0.81 12.26
N THR A 123 -21.14 -0.46 12.66
CA THR A 123 -21.03 -0.90 14.05
C THR A 123 -19.61 -1.39 14.33
N THR A 124 -18.84 -0.66 15.16
CA THR A 124 -17.44 -0.99 15.46
C THR A 124 -17.25 -2.24 16.33
N SER A 125 -18.23 -2.58 17.15
CA SER A 125 -18.24 -3.81 17.96
C SER A 125 -18.68 -5.05 17.20
N TRP A 126 -19.21 -4.88 15.98
CA TRP A 126 -19.60 -6.03 15.16
C TRP A 126 -18.35 -6.70 14.62
N THR A 127 -18.22 -7.99 14.89
CA THR A 127 -17.07 -8.78 14.44
C THR A 127 -17.40 -9.63 13.22
N ASN A 128 -18.59 -9.52 12.61
CA ASN A 128 -18.97 -10.32 11.44
C ASN A 128 -18.84 -9.56 10.11
N TYR A 129 -17.81 -8.73 9.97
CA TYR A 129 -17.44 -8.20 8.66
C TYR A 129 -16.65 -9.24 7.87
N SER A 130 -16.55 -9.03 6.56
CA SER A 130 -15.74 -9.84 5.66
C SER A 130 -14.37 -9.20 5.45
N TYR A 131 -13.31 -9.98 5.59
CA TYR A 131 -11.94 -9.60 5.23
C TYR A 131 -11.45 -10.52 4.13
N THR A 132 -10.97 -9.94 3.04
CA THR A 132 -10.60 -10.65 1.81
C THR A 132 -9.09 -10.54 1.57
N TYR A 133 -8.41 -11.67 1.45
CA TYR A 133 -6.93 -11.76 1.38
C TYR A 133 -6.49 -13.00 0.57
N ASP A 134 -5.21 -13.13 0.20
CA ASP A 134 -4.68 -14.29 -0.52
C ASP A 134 -4.49 -15.53 0.39
N ASN A 135 -4.89 -16.74 -0.07
CA ASN A 135 -4.84 -17.99 0.71
C ASN A 135 -3.42 -18.43 1.12
N SER A 136 -2.39 -17.93 0.44
CA SER A 136 -1.00 -18.15 0.85
C SER A 136 -0.60 -17.30 2.07
N ALA A 137 -1.37 -16.25 2.39
CA ALA A 137 -1.16 -15.41 3.57
C ALA A 137 -1.86 -16.02 4.80
N GLY A 138 -1.08 -16.55 5.75
CA GLY A 138 -1.52 -16.69 7.14
C GLY A 138 -2.62 -17.72 7.45
N SER A 139 -2.58 -18.92 6.87
CA SER A 139 -3.49 -20.01 7.29
C SER A 139 -3.41 -20.26 8.81
N GLY A 140 -4.52 -20.00 9.52
CA GLY A 140 -4.65 -20.19 10.97
C GLY A 140 -4.23 -19.01 11.87
N VAL A 141 -4.19 -17.78 11.33
CA VAL A 141 -3.61 -16.60 12.00
C VAL A 141 -4.56 -15.40 12.05
N ASP A 142 -4.68 -14.77 13.22
CA ASP A 142 -5.16 -13.39 13.38
C ASP A 142 -4.00 -12.42 13.03
N ILE A 143 -4.05 -11.76 11.86
CA ILE A 143 -2.99 -10.91 11.23
C ILE A 143 -1.58 -11.06 11.82
N TYR A 144 -0.73 -11.78 11.10
CA TYR A 144 0.71 -11.52 11.12
C TYR A 144 1.06 -10.81 9.82
N VAL A 145 1.56 -9.58 9.93
CA VAL A 145 2.66 -9.19 9.06
C VAL A 145 3.74 -10.24 9.36
N ALA A 146 4.10 -11.10 8.40
CA ALA A 146 5.21 -12.04 8.55
C ALA A 146 6.54 -11.26 8.56
N ALA A 147 6.69 -10.40 9.55
CA ALA A 147 7.85 -9.61 9.86
C ALA A 147 8.40 -10.09 11.20
N ASN A 148 9.73 -10.13 11.29
CA ASN A 148 10.37 -10.31 12.57
C ASN A 148 10.22 -8.99 13.36
N ILE A 149 9.33 -8.99 14.37
CA ILE A 149 9.07 -7.81 15.19
C ILE A 149 10.18 -7.70 16.26
N ILE A 150 10.93 -6.61 16.20
CA ILE A 150 11.97 -6.28 17.17
C ILE A 150 11.47 -5.11 18.02
N ALA A 151 11.19 -5.37 19.30
CA ALA A 151 10.77 -4.35 20.25
C ALA A 151 11.97 -3.57 20.79
N VAL A 152 11.98 -2.24 20.59
CA VAL A 152 12.99 -1.33 21.15
C VAL A 152 12.32 -0.45 22.21
N LYS A 153 12.60 -0.71 23.49
CA LYS A 153 11.99 0.05 24.60
C LYS A 153 12.64 1.42 24.71
N VAL A 154 11.90 2.45 24.27
CA VAL A 154 12.29 3.87 24.40
C VAL A 154 11.36 4.67 25.30
N LEU A 155 10.28 4.05 25.79
CA LEU A 155 9.30 4.63 26.72
C LEU A 155 9.28 3.81 28.03
N GLY A 156 9.21 4.53 29.14
CA GLY A 156 8.96 3.97 30.46
C GLY A 156 7.51 3.54 30.65
N ASP A 157 7.19 3.06 31.84
CA ASP A 157 5.91 2.38 32.11
C ASP A 157 4.71 3.33 32.14
N ALA A 158 4.97 4.64 32.28
CA ALA A 158 3.97 5.70 32.12
C ALA A 158 3.70 6.08 30.65
N GLY A 159 4.31 5.39 29.68
CA GLY A 159 4.16 5.69 28.25
C GLY A 159 4.93 6.93 27.77
N SER A 160 5.88 7.41 28.56
CA SER A 160 6.73 8.57 28.25
C SER A 160 8.22 8.20 28.23
N GLY A 161 9.02 8.93 27.46
CA GLY A 161 10.46 8.70 27.34
C GLY A 161 11.19 9.98 26.97
N THR A 162 12.49 10.02 27.22
CA THR A 162 13.30 11.20 26.90
C THR A 162 13.66 11.22 25.42
N LEU A 163 13.92 12.41 24.87
CA LEU A 163 14.43 12.56 23.51
C LEU A 163 15.73 11.77 23.30
N SER A 164 16.61 11.74 24.31
CA SER A 164 17.86 10.96 24.28
C SER A 164 17.62 9.46 24.16
N ASP A 165 16.61 8.92 24.83
CA ASP A 165 16.28 7.49 24.75
C ASP A 165 15.73 7.13 23.36
N ILE A 166 14.87 8.00 22.82
CA ILE A 166 14.31 7.82 21.48
C ILE A 166 15.42 7.85 20.42
N VAL A 167 16.31 8.85 20.46
CA VAL A 167 17.45 8.96 19.53
C VAL A 167 18.40 7.77 19.68
N SER A 168 18.65 7.31 20.91
CA SER A 168 19.48 6.12 21.15
C SER A 168 18.85 4.85 20.57
N GLY A 169 17.53 4.70 20.70
CA GLY A 169 16.77 3.62 20.06
C GLY A 169 16.88 3.67 18.53
N LEU A 170 16.72 4.84 17.92
CA LEU A 170 16.87 4.99 16.46
C LEU A 170 18.29 4.68 15.97
N ASN A 171 19.31 5.08 16.73
CA ASN A 171 20.69 4.73 16.42
C ASN A 171 20.92 3.21 16.48
N TRP A 172 20.37 2.54 17.50
CA TRP A 172 20.43 1.09 17.59
C TRP A 172 19.72 0.41 16.40
N VAL A 173 18.52 0.88 16.02
CA VAL A 173 17.80 0.37 14.83
C VAL A 173 18.63 0.52 13.56
N SER A 174 19.28 1.67 13.35
CA SER A 174 20.16 1.86 12.18
C SER A 174 21.32 0.86 12.15
N GLN A 175 21.95 0.60 13.31
CA GLN A 175 23.04 -0.38 13.42
C GLN A 175 22.57 -1.80 13.15
N GLN A 176 21.43 -2.21 13.73
CA GLN A 176 20.88 -3.55 13.51
C GLN A 176 20.41 -3.77 12.08
N SER A 177 19.75 -2.77 11.48
CA SER A 177 19.33 -2.84 10.09
C SER A 177 20.53 -3.05 9.17
N LYS A 178 21.60 -2.24 9.35
CA LYS A 178 22.86 -2.39 8.61
C LYS A 178 23.53 -3.74 8.82
N ALA A 179 23.62 -4.20 10.07
CA ALA A 179 24.26 -5.47 10.39
C ALA A 179 23.50 -6.67 9.82
N SER A 180 22.17 -6.60 9.77
CA SER A 180 21.34 -7.67 9.22
C SER A 180 21.34 -7.71 7.69
N GLY A 181 21.55 -6.56 7.04
CA GLY A 181 21.37 -6.38 5.59
C GLY A 181 19.94 -6.59 5.10
N LYS A 182 18.96 -6.73 6.00
CA LYS A 182 17.56 -7.00 5.66
C LYS A 182 16.79 -5.69 5.52
N PRO A 183 15.88 -5.59 4.53
CA PRO A 183 14.89 -4.50 4.50
C PRO A 183 14.19 -4.36 5.85
N SER A 184 14.06 -3.12 6.32
CA SER A 184 13.61 -2.84 7.68
C SER A 184 12.57 -1.73 7.68
N VAL A 185 11.57 -1.88 8.55
CA VAL A 185 10.53 -0.87 8.79
C VAL A 185 10.62 -0.45 10.25
N ALA A 186 10.69 0.85 10.50
CA ALA A 186 10.63 1.42 11.84
C ALA A 186 9.24 2.04 12.07
N LEU A 187 8.48 1.47 13.01
CA LEU A 187 7.23 2.04 13.49
C LEU A 187 7.49 2.90 14.73
N LEU A 188 7.22 4.19 14.64
CA LEU A 188 7.27 5.12 15.77
C LEU A 188 5.85 5.53 16.14
N SER A 189 5.26 4.77 17.05
CA SER A 189 3.96 5.08 17.67
C SER A 189 4.11 6.12 18.78
N LEU A 190 4.71 7.24 18.46
CA LEU A 190 4.95 8.36 19.38
C LEU A 190 4.79 9.68 18.62
N ALA A 191 4.39 10.72 19.35
CA ALA A 191 4.29 12.08 18.85
C ALA A 191 4.58 13.06 19.99
N GLY A 192 5.24 14.17 19.66
CA GLY A 192 5.51 15.25 20.60
C GLY A 192 5.64 16.59 19.89
N GLY A 193 5.91 17.64 20.67
CA GLY A 193 6.21 18.95 20.12
C GLY A 193 7.45 18.95 19.22
N ALA A 194 7.65 20.04 18.50
CA ALA A 194 8.69 20.10 17.50
C ALA A 194 10.11 19.93 18.05
N SER A 195 10.83 18.91 17.55
CA SER A 195 12.24 18.63 17.87
C SER A 195 13.11 18.45 16.63
N VAL A 196 14.07 19.37 16.41
CA VAL A 196 15.04 19.28 15.29
C VAL A 196 15.93 18.04 15.42
N ALA A 197 16.32 17.68 16.65
CA ALA A 197 17.17 16.51 16.87
C ALA A 197 16.44 15.20 16.52
N LEU A 198 15.16 15.09 16.86
CA LEU A 198 14.35 13.92 16.50
C LEU A 198 14.15 13.84 14.97
N ASP A 199 13.87 14.97 14.33
CA ASP A 199 13.72 15.04 12.87
C ASP A 199 14.99 14.60 12.15
N ASN A 200 16.16 15.07 12.59
CA ASN A 200 17.45 14.71 12.00
C ASN A 200 17.77 13.23 12.20
N ALA A 201 17.47 12.67 13.37
CA ALA A 201 17.66 11.25 13.65
C ALA A 201 16.79 10.37 12.75
N VAL A 202 15.51 10.73 12.61
CA VAL A 202 14.57 10.02 11.75
C VAL A 202 14.92 10.16 10.26
N THR A 203 15.28 11.36 9.82
CA THR A 203 15.75 11.60 8.44
C THR A 203 16.98 10.75 8.13
N SER A 204 17.93 10.69 9.07
CA SER A 204 19.15 9.87 8.93
C SER A 204 18.83 8.38 8.89
N LEU A 205 17.84 7.93 9.66
CA LEU A 205 17.35 6.55 9.62
C LEU A 205 16.73 6.22 8.25
N THR A 206 15.86 7.09 7.73
CA THR A 206 15.29 6.93 6.38
C THR A 206 16.37 6.90 5.31
N ASN A 207 17.35 7.80 5.37
CA ASN A 207 18.46 7.85 4.42
C ASN A 207 19.36 6.60 4.49
N SER A 208 19.32 5.84 5.59
CA SER A 208 20.02 4.56 5.71
C SER A 208 19.28 3.37 5.06
N GLY A 209 18.12 3.62 4.44
CA GLY A 209 17.31 2.60 3.75
C GLY A 209 16.18 2.01 4.57
N VAL A 210 15.97 2.49 5.81
CA VAL A 210 14.87 2.04 6.68
C VAL A 210 13.61 2.82 6.36
N SER A 211 12.50 2.15 6.04
CA SER A 211 11.22 2.85 5.88
C SER A 211 10.67 3.22 7.25
N VAL A 212 10.32 4.50 7.46
CA VAL A 212 9.85 4.99 8.77
C VAL A 212 8.38 5.36 8.70
N VAL A 213 7.56 4.73 9.53
CA VAL A 213 6.13 4.97 9.68
C VAL A 213 5.86 5.58 11.05
N VAL A 214 5.12 6.69 11.09
CA VAL A 214 4.92 7.46 12.31
C VAL A 214 3.46 7.83 12.52
N SER A 215 3.06 7.95 13.79
CA SER A 215 1.75 8.52 14.17
C SER A 215 1.68 10.01 13.81
N ALA A 216 0.57 10.47 13.23
CA ALA A 216 0.36 11.91 13.03
C ALA A 216 0.19 12.68 14.37
N GLY A 217 -0.26 11.99 15.43
CA GLY A 217 -0.58 12.54 16.75
C GLY A 217 -2.07 12.86 16.93
N ASP A 218 -2.49 13.00 18.19
CA ASP A 218 -3.90 12.98 18.61
C ASP A 218 -4.33 14.29 19.33
N GLN A 219 -3.84 15.44 18.89
CA GLN A 219 -4.11 16.76 19.50
C GLN A 219 -5.02 17.68 18.67
N SER A 220 -5.56 17.19 17.55
CA SER A 220 -6.33 17.96 16.57
C SER A 220 -5.60 19.24 16.14
N THR A 221 -4.30 19.12 15.86
CA THR A 221 -3.45 20.22 15.37
C THR A 221 -2.77 19.89 14.06
N THR A 222 -2.06 20.85 13.47
CA THR A 222 -1.26 20.61 12.27
C THR A 222 -0.03 19.76 12.57
N ILE A 223 0.27 18.78 11.73
CA ILE A 223 1.48 17.96 11.88
C ILE A 223 2.77 18.80 11.75
N SER A 224 2.72 20.00 11.18
CA SER A 224 3.89 20.87 11.03
C SER A 224 4.51 21.29 12.36
N SER A 225 3.79 21.19 13.48
CA SER A 225 4.31 21.44 14.83
C SER A 225 4.65 20.16 15.61
N ILE A 226 4.57 18.99 14.97
CA ILE A 226 4.67 17.68 15.61
C ILE A 226 5.89 16.92 15.10
N SER A 227 6.75 16.44 16.00
CA SER A 227 7.82 15.49 15.65
C SER A 227 7.45 14.08 16.08
N PRO A 228 7.83 13.06 15.29
CA PRO A 228 8.51 13.14 13.98
C PRO A 228 7.56 13.35 12.79
N ALA A 229 6.25 13.54 13.02
CA ALA A 229 5.23 13.60 11.96
C ALA A 229 5.47 14.67 10.88
N ARG A 230 6.14 15.79 11.19
CA ARG A 230 6.45 16.85 10.20
C ARG A 230 7.54 16.48 9.21
N VAL A 231 8.31 15.42 9.44
CA VAL A 231 9.47 15.07 8.61
C VAL A 231 8.98 14.62 7.22
N PRO A 232 9.40 15.26 6.11
CA PRO A 232 8.85 14.91 4.80
C PRO A 232 9.18 13.48 4.32
N SER A 233 10.27 12.89 4.81
CA SER A 233 10.75 11.57 4.41
C SER A 233 10.12 10.41 5.19
N VAL A 234 9.17 10.68 6.10
CA VAL A 234 8.42 9.61 6.80
C VAL A 234 7.02 9.45 6.26
N ILE A 235 6.45 8.27 6.52
CA ILE A 235 5.05 7.99 6.27
C ILE A 235 4.29 8.39 7.54
N SER A 236 3.72 9.60 7.54
CA SER A 236 2.88 10.10 8.64
C SER A 236 1.44 9.66 8.44
N VAL A 237 0.85 9.07 9.49
CA VAL A 237 -0.45 8.40 9.39
C VAL A 237 -1.50 9.04 10.28
N GLY A 238 -2.53 9.59 9.64
CA GLY A 238 -3.74 10.09 10.31
C GLY A 238 -4.75 8.96 10.60
N SER A 239 -5.67 9.23 11.52
CA SER A 239 -6.64 8.24 11.99
C SER A 239 -8.04 8.48 11.43
N THR A 240 -8.73 7.40 11.07
CA THR A 240 -10.12 7.41 10.56
C THR A 240 -11.07 6.56 11.38
N THR A 241 -12.34 6.94 11.33
CA THR A 241 -13.48 6.19 11.86
C THR A 241 -14.00 5.18 10.84
N ILE A 242 -14.90 4.30 11.28
CA ILE A 242 -15.64 3.37 10.43
C ILE A 242 -16.47 4.05 9.33
N ALA A 243 -16.83 5.33 9.54
CA ALA A 243 -17.66 6.11 8.62
C ALA A 243 -16.85 6.85 7.53
N ASP A 244 -15.57 6.53 7.36
CA ASP A 244 -14.65 7.27 6.49
C ASP A 244 -14.64 8.77 6.82
N THR A 245 -14.50 9.06 8.10
CA THR A 245 -14.28 10.42 8.61
C THR A 245 -12.99 10.45 9.40
N LYS A 246 -12.29 11.58 9.41
CA LYS A 246 -11.11 11.75 10.27
C LYS A 246 -11.56 11.63 11.73
N VAL A 247 -10.82 10.87 12.55
CA VAL A 247 -11.03 10.88 14.01
C VAL A 247 -10.82 12.32 14.49
N ALA A 248 -11.73 12.83 15.34
CA ALA A 248 -11.71 14.23 15.76
C ALA A 248 -10.35 14.64 16.34
N SER A 249 -9.75 13.80 17.19
CA SER A 249 -8.44 14.02 17.81
C SER A 249 -7.26 13.93 16.84
N SER A 250 -7.38 13.23 15.70
CA SER A 250 -6.24 13.06 14.79
C SER A 250 -5.73 14.42 14.29
N ASN A 251 -4.41 14.61 14.34
CA ASN A 251 -3.73 15.73 13.70
C ASN A 251 -3.93 15.70 12.18
N TYR A 252 -3.72 16.85 11.55
CA TYR A 252 -4.03 17.11 10.14
C TYR A 252 -2.93 17.93 9.45
N GLY A 253 -3.10 18.24 8.17
CA GLY A 253 -2.10 18.96 7.36
C GLY A 253 -1.57 18.04 6.27
N ASN A 254 -0.25 18.12 5.99
CA ASN A 254 0.39 17.31 4.95
C ASN A 254 0.70 15.88 5.41
N VAL A 255 -0.29 15.19 5.96
CA VAL A 255 -0.17 13.77 6.34
C VAL A 255 -0.02 12.91 5.09
N THR A 256 0.83 11.89 5.15
CA THR A 256 1.11 11.02 4.00
C THR A 256 -0.12 10.21 3.61
N THR A 257 -0.80 9.61 4.60
CA THR A 257 -2.01 8.82 4.38
C THR A 257 -2.82 8.68 5.67
N HIS A 258 -3.97 8.02 5.59
CA HIS A 258 -4.80 7.67 6.74
C HIS A 258 -5.11 6.18 6.76
N ALA A 259 -5.34 5.67 7.97
CA ALA A 259 -5.78 4.30 8.18
C ALA A 259 -6.84 4.24 9.30
N PRO A 260 -7.57 3.12 9.44
CA PRO A 260 -8.46 2.89 10.58
C PRO A 260 -7.75 3.14 11.91
N GLY A 261 -8.41 3.82 12.85
CA GLY A 261 -7.84 3.98 14.19
C GLY A 261 -8.79 4.43 15.28
N GLN A 262 -10.11 4.38 15.08
CA GLN A 262 -11.08 4.52 16.16
C GLN A 262 -11.73 3.17 16.48
N SER A 263 -11.67 2.74 17.73
CA SER A 263 -12.25 1.46 18.17
C SER A 263 -11.67 0.27 17.42
N ILE A 264 -10.34 0.14 17.46
CA ILE A 264 -9.60 -0.99 16.90
C ILE A 264 -9.37 -2.03 17.99
N VAL A 265 -9.81 -3.26 17.72
CA VAL A 265 -9.52 -4.41 18.58
C VAL A 265 -8.04 -4.77 18.41
N SER A 266 -7.32 -4.83 19.51
CA SER A 266 -5.88 -5.09 19.57
C SER A 266 -5.55 -6.13 20.64
N ALA A 267 -4.43 -6.83 20.49
CA ALA A 267 -3.88 -7.67 21.55
C ALA A 267 -3.60 -6.84 22.82
N TRP A 268 -3.74 -7.47 23.99
CA TRP A 268 -3.61 -6.82 25.29
C TRP A 268 -2.70 -7.60 26.23
N ASN A 269 -2.00 -6.89 27.12
CA ASN A 269 -0.92 -7.45 27.93
C ASN A 269 -1.38 -8.27 29.14
N THR A 270 -2.69 -8.43 29.37
CA THR A 270 -3.24 -9.17 30.52
C THR A 270 -3.34 -10.68 30.29
N GLY A 271 -2.98 -11.18 29.10
CA GLY A 271 -2.93 -12.61 28.80
C GLY A 271 -2.74 -12.89 27.32
N ASP A 272 -2.40 -14.14 26.98
CA ASP A 272 -1.98 -14.54 25.63
C ASP A 272 -3.06 -14.41 24.54
N VAL A 273 -4.33 -14.42 24.95
CA VAL A 273 -5.51 -14.23 24.07
C VAL A 273 -6.32 -12.98 24.44
N ALA A 274 -5.78 -12.14 25.33
CA ALA A 274 -6.48 -10.96 25.80
C ALA A 274 -6.54 -9.90 24.69
N THR A 275 -7.69 -9.26 24.55
CA THR A 275 -7.90 -8.16 23.62
C THR A 275 -8.39 -6.91 24.33
N ASN A 276 -8.07 -5.75 23.79
CA ASN A 276 -8.62 -4.47 24.22
C ASN A 276 -8.93 -3.60 23.00
N THR A 277 -9.87 -2.67 23.16
CA THR A 277 -10.27 -1.76 22.09
C THR A 277 -9.56 -0.43 22.27
N LEU A 278 -8.67 -0.11 21.35
CA LEU A 278 -7.83 1.09 21.37
C LEU A 278 -8.26 2.08 20.29
N SER A 279 -7.95 3.35 20.50
CA SER A 279 -8.14 4.41 19.50
C SER A 279 -6.94 5.34 19.48
N GLY A 280 -6.56 5.81 18.29
CA GLY A 280 -5.51 6.81 18.11
C GLY A 280 -4.68 6.56 16.86
N THR A 281 -3.92 7.59 16.47
CA THR A 281 -3.02 7.54 15.30
C THR A 281 -1.93 6.46 15.41
N SER A 282 -1.60 6.00 16.62
CA SER A 282 -0.71 4.86 16.84
C SER A 282 -1.22 3.54 16.28
N THR A 283 -2.53 3.30 16.36
CA THR A 283 -3.14 2.10 15.76
C THR A 283 -3.15 2.19 14.24
N SER A 284 -3.42 3.38 13.70
CA SER A 284 -3.37 3.67 12.27
C SER A 284 -1.96 3.49 11.71
N ALA A 285 -0.93 4.01 12.39
CA ALA A 285 0.46 3.85 12.00
C ALA A 285 0.90 2.37 11.99
N ALA A 286 0.40 1.55 12.92
CA ALA A 286 0.68 0.12 12.95
C ALA A 286 0.11 -0.61 11.72
N TYR A 287 -1.10 -0.28 11.28
CA TYR A 287 -1.67 -0.82 10.03
C TYR A 287 -0.79 -0.50 8.83
N VAL A 288 -0.37 0.76 8.70
CA VAL A 288 0.48 1.19 7.58
C VAL A 288 1.87 0.56 7.64
N ALA A 289 2.46 0.40 8.82
CA ALA A 289 3.73 -0.31 8.98
C ALA A 289 3.63 -1.77 8.52
N GLY A 290 2.49 -2.42 8.77
CA GLY A 290 2.24 -3.76 8.25
C GLY A 290 2.12 -3.82 6.74
N ILE A 291 1.44 -2.85 6.13
CA ILE A 291 1.34 -2.73 4.67
C ILE A 291 2.72 -2.45 4.04
N VAL A 292 3.51 -1.58 4.66
CA VAL A 292 4.88 -1.31 4.20
C VAL A 292 5.76 -2.56 4.25
N ALA A 293 5.69 -3.34 5.35
CA ALA A 293 6.40 -4.60 5.45
C ALA A 293 5.91 -5.63 4.42
N TYR A 294 4.61 -5.64 4.13
CA TYR A 294 4.03 -6.47 3.07
C TYR A 294 4.58 -6.11 1.69
N PHE A 295 4.59 -4.83 1.32
CA PHE A 295 5.16 -4.36 0.06
C PHE A 295 6.64 -4.71 -0.09
N ILE A 296 7.42 -4.54 0.98
CA ILE A 296 8.83 -4.97 1.02
C ILE A 296 8.97 -6.49 0.81
N SER A 297 8.03 -7.29 1.30
CA SER A 297 8.07 -8.75 1.12
C SER A 297 7.77 -9.18 -0.32
N LEU A 298 6.91 -8.45 -1.03
CA LEU A 298 6.55 -8.70 -2.43
C LEU A 298 7.64 -8.21 -3.39
N ASP A 299 8.06 -6.96 -3.22
CA ASP A 299 8.89 -6.24 -4.19
C ASP A 299 10.40 -6.36 -3.86
N GLY A 300 10.74 -6.93 -2.70
CA GLY A 300 12.10 -7.01 -2.19
C GLY A 300 12.61 -5.69 -1.63
N ALA A 301 13.93 -5.51 -1.59
CA ALA A 301 14.58 -4.34 -1.02
C ALA A 301 14.35 -3.07 -1.88
N THR A 302 13.26 -2.37 -1.63
CA THR A 302 12.90 -1.10 -2.27
C THR A 302 13.30 0.10 -1.41
N SER A 303 13.62 1.23 -2.03
CA SER A 303 13.97 2.46 -1.30
C SER A 303 12.77 2.98 -0.50
N PRO A 304 12.99 3.69 0.63
CA PRO A 304 11.89 4.29 1.40
C PRO A 304 11.00 5.23 0.57
N ALA A 305 11.58 5.93 -0.41
CA ALA A 305 10.82 6.78 -1.33
C ALA A 305 9.90 5.97 -2.24
N ALA A 306 10.38 4.85 -2.80
CA ALA A 306 9.57 3.96 -3.62
C ALA A 306 8.42 3.32 -2.82
N ILE A 307 8.70 2.89 -1.59
CA ILE A 307 7.67 2.38 -0.67
C ILE A 307 6.63 3.45 -0.35
N THR A 308 7.06 4.69 -0.09
CA THR A 308 6.15 5.80 0.19
C THR A 308 5.24 6.08 -1.02
N ALA A 309 5.81 6.10 -2.23
CA ALA A 309 5.03 6.25 -3.45
C ALA A 309 4.00 5.11 -3.61
N LYS A 310 4.40 3.86 -3.40
CA LYS A 310 3.50 2.71 -3.47
C LYS A 310 2.36 2.79 -2.45
N VAL A 311 2.65 3.21 -1.21
CA VAL A 311 1.61 3.46 -0.19
C VAL A 311 0.61 4.52 -0.65
N ILE A 312 1.07 5.58 -1.32
CA ILE A 312 0.20 6.64 -1.85
C ILE A 312 -0.61 6.14 -3.04
N ASP A 313 0.01 5.41 -3.97
CA ASP A 313 -0.62 4.91 -5.19
C ASP A 313 -1.70 3.86 -4.90
N ASP A 314 -1.47 3.00 -3.90
CA ASP A 314 -2.45 1.99 -3.46
C ASP A 314 -3.51 2.58 -2.49
N SER A 315 -3.50 3.88 -2.24
CA SER A 315 -4.52 4.55 -1.42
C SER A 315 -5.75 5.02 -2.22
N LEU A 316 -6.95 4.80 -1.68
CA LEU A 316 -8.17 5.48 -2.13
C LEU A 316 -8.08 6.99 -1.90
N ILE A 317 -8.36 7.72 -2.97
CA ILE A 317 -8.30 9.16 -3.02
C ILE A 317 -9.72 9.75 -2.84
N ASN A 318 -9.83 10.81 -2.04
CA ASN A 318 -11.08 11.58 -1.80
C ASN A 318 -12.19 10.80 -1.08
N TYR A 319 -11.85 9.74 -0.36
CA TYR A 319 -12.84 8.90 0.33
C TYR A 319 -13.21 9.41 1.72
N ILE A 320 -12.33 10.16 2.39
CA ILE A 320 -12.61 10.71 3.72
C ILE A 320 -13.40 12.00 3.59
N SER A 321 -14.59 11.99 4.17
CA SER A 321 -15.46 13.17 4.22
C SER A 321 -14.85 14.29 5.10
N GLY A 322 -15.04 15.54 4.68
CA GLY A 322 -14.59 16.71 5.43
C GLY A 322 -13.10 17.09 5.26
N MET A 323 -12.35 16.41 4.39
CA MET A 323 -10.95 16.75 4.09
C MET A 323 -10.73 17.07 2.61
N ARG A 324 -9.90 18.09 2.32
CA ARG A 324 -9.46 18.39 0.95
C ARG A 324 -8.36 17.41 0.56
N LYS A 325 -8.63 16.52 -0.41
CA LYS A 325 -7.75 15.44 -0.92
C LYS A 325 -7.06 14.64 0.20
N SER A 326 -7.69 13.56 0.60
CA SER A 326 -7.12 12.62 1.56
C SER A 326 -7.03 11.23 0.96
N PHE A 327 -6.00 10.51 1.41
CA PHE A 327 -5.65 9.16 1.01
C PHE A 327 -6.02 8.18 2.14
N VAL A 328 -6.67 7.06 1.80
CA VAL A 328 -6.94 5.92 2.69
C VAL A 328 -6.31 4.69 2.05
N ILE A 329 -5.40 3.98 2.72
CA ILE A 329 -4.77 2.82 2.06
C ILE A 329 -5.80 1.70 1.81
N HIS A 330 -5.77 1.12 0.60
CA HIS A 330 -6.52 -0.07 0.25
C HIS A 330 -5.63 -1.19 -0.25
N ARG A 331 -6.15 -2.40 -0.05
CA ARG A 331 -5.73 -3.64 -0.68
C ARG A 331 -4.40 -4.20 -0.17
N LEU A 332 -4.52 -5.28 0.60
CA LEU A 332 -3.50 -6.33 0.67
C LEU A 332 -3.88 -7.31 -0.45
N ALA A 333 -3.31 -7.13 -1.64
CA ALA A 333 -3.51 -8.03 -2.79
C ALA A 333 -2.64 -9.26 -2.64
#